data_AF-M5BJH8-F1
#
_entry.id   AF-M5BJH8-F1
#
_cell.length_a   1.000
_cell.length_b   1.000
_cell.length_c   1.000
_cell.angle_alpha   90.00
_cell.angle_beta   90.00
_cell.angle_gamma   90.00
#
_symmetry.space_group_name_H-M   'P 1'
#
loop_
_entity.id
_entity.type
_entity.pdbx_description
1 polymer ?
#
loop_
_entity_poly.entity_id
_entity_poly.type
_entity_poly.pdbx_seq_one_letter_code
_entity_poly.pdbx_strand_id
1 'polypeptide(L)'
;MLENVSKYLRPGGIFLGTIPNSELLLSRLNKLPGDELSFGNSVYSIRFDSKQEQPLYGHRYWFYLKDAVEDVPEYVVRWEEFEAISFEYGLKPIYRSEFHDIFASERRDSEFGPLLQTMKVVNSRGETEMTDDQWQAANIYIAFAFEKL
;
A
#
# COMPACT_ATOMS: atom_id res chain seq x y z
N MET A 1 0.71 -17.42 5.82
CA MET A 1 -0.39 -16.50 5.39
C MET A 1 -0.99 -16.97 4.07
N LEU A 2 -0.21 -17.02 2.97
CA LEU A 2 -0.69 -17.43 1.64
C LEU A 2 -1.28 -18.84 1.58
N GLU A 3 -0.74 -19.78 2.35
CA GLU A 3 -1.34 -21.12 2.51
C GLU A 3 -2.80 -21.05 3.00
N ASN A 4 -3.08 -20.23 4.03
CA ASN A 4 -4.43 -20.10 4.58
C ASN A 4 -5.37 -19.50 3.54
N VAL A 5 -4.94 -18.46 2.83
CA VAL A 5 -5.75 -17.82 1.77
C VAL A 5 -6.04 -18.82 0.65
N SER A 6 -5.00 -19.43 0.10
CA SER A 6 -5.09 -20.31 -1.06
C SER A 6 -5.80 -21.64 -0.79
N LYS A 7 -5.80 -22.12 0.46
CA LYS A 7 -6.49 -23.35 0.86
C LYS A 7 -8.01 -23.22 0.87
N TYR A 8 -8.52 -22.04 1.22
CA TYR A 8 -9.97 -21.81 1.36
C TYR A 8 -10.59 -21.07 0.18
N LEU A 9 -9.78 -20.50 -0.71
CA LEU A 9 -10.27 -20.00 -1.99
C LEU A 9 -10.60 -21.16 -2.94
N ARG A 10 -11.78 -21.07 -3.56
CA ARG A 10 -12.16 -21.94 -4.67
C ARG A 10 -11.33 -21.55 -5.91
N PRO A 11 -11.11 -22.47 -6.87
CA PRO A 11 -10.57 -22.10 -8.18
C PRO A 11 -11.41 -20.97 -8.81
N GLY A 12 -10.73 -19.97 -9.39
CA GLY A 12 -11.31 -18.70 -9.87
C GLY A 12 -11.62 -17.68 -8.76
N GLY A 13 -11.38 -18.00 -7.49
CA GLY A 13 -11.60 -17.09 -6.36
C GLY A 13 -10.55 -15.99 -6.30
N ILE A 14 -10.95 -14.81 -5.82
CA ILE A 14 -10.08 -13.61 -5.79
C ILE A 14 -9.52 -13.38 -4.39
N PHE A 15 -8.19 -13.26 -4.32
CA PHE A 15 -7.47 -12.70 -3.18
C PHE A 15 -7.09 -11.26 -3.49
N LEU A 16 -7.75 -10.30 -2.86
CA LEU A 16 -7.45 -8.87 -3.00
C LEU A 16 -6.95 -8.30 -1.68
N GLY A 17 -6.16 -7.24 -1.78
CA GLY A 17 -5.60 -6.57 -0.61
C GLY A 17 -4.87 -5.29 -0.98
N THR A 18 -4.39 -4.63 0.05
CA THR A 18 -3.61 -3.39 -0.05
C THR A 18 -2.37 -3.51 0.80
N ILE A 19 -1.22 -3.14 0.26
CA ILE A 19 0.07 -3.17 0.97
C ILE A 19 0.87 -1.91 0.67
N PRO A 20 1.75 -1.49 1.58
CA PRO A 20 2.69 -0.41 1.30
C PRO A 20 3.58 -0.73 0.09
N ASN A 21 3.77 0.26 -0.78
CA ASN A 21 4.59 0.18 -1.98
C ASN A 21 6.08 0.15 -1.60
N SER A 22 6.69 -1.04 -1.63
CA SER A 22 8.10 -1.22 -1.27
C SER A 22 9.05 -0.37 -2.10
N GLU A 23 8.79 -0.17 -3.39
CA GLU A 23 9.67 0.62 -4.26
C GLU A 23 9.68 2.09 -3.82
N LEU A 24 8.50 2.64 -3.51
CA LEU A 24 8.36 4.00 -2.99
C LEU A 24 9.04 4.16 -1.63
N LEU A 25 8.78 3.23 -0.69
CA LEU A 25 9.35 3.26 0.65
C LEU A 25 10.88 3.22 0.61
N LEU A 26 11.45 2.25 -0.11
CA LEU A 26 12.89 2.08 -0.23
C LEU A 26 13.52 3.23 -1.02
N SER A 27 12.85 3.75 -2.06
CA SER A 27 13.35 4.93 -2.77
C SER A 27 13.44 6.15 -1.86
N ARG A 28 12.46 6.37 -0.97
CA ARG A 28 12.49 7.49 -0.02
C ARG A 28 13.58 7.31 1.02
N LEU A 29 13.67 6.12 1.62
CA LEU A 29 14.75 5.76 2.56
C LEU A 29 16.14 5.99 1.93
N ASN A 30 16.35 5.52 0.71
CA ASN A 30 17.64 5.64 0.02
C ASN A 30 18.04 7.09 -0.30
N LYS A 31 17.06 8.00 -0.44
CA LYS A 31 17.30 9.44 -0.71
C LYS A 31 17.56 10.27 0.55
N LEU A 32 17.34 9.72 1.74
CA LEU A 32 17.61 10.43 2.99
C LEU A 32 19.10 10.79 3.14
N PRO A 33 19.42 11.98 3.68
CA PRO A 33 20.80 12.41 3.87
C PRO A 33 21.46 11.66 5.04
N GLY A 34 22.75 11.38 4.92
CA GLY A 34 23.55 10.76 5.98
C GLY A 34 22.94 9.45 6.51
N ASP A 35 22.85 9.36 7.84
CA ASP A 35 22.33 8.21 8.57
C ASP A 35 20.86 8.39 9.01
N GLU A 36 20.11 9.30 8.37
CA GLU A 36 18.67 9.43 8.64
C GLU A 36 17.91 8.18 8.20
N LEU A 37 17.03 7.69 9.08
CA LEU A 37 16.23 6.48 8.90
C LEU A 37 14.71 6.76 8.83
N SER A 38 14.33 8.02 9.01
CA SER A 38 12.93 8.42 9.15
C SER A 38 12.53 9.41 8.08
N PHE A 39 11.34 9.24 7.52
CA PHE A 39 10.71 10.23 6.64
C PHE A 39 9.20 10.29 6.92
N GLY A 40 8.56 11.38 6.51
CA GLY A 40 7.14 11.59 6.79
C GLY A 40 6.74 13.04 6.57
N ASN A 41 5.57 13.39 7.10
CA ASN A 41 5.03 14.75 7.11
C ASN A 41 4.23 14.98 8.41
N SER A 42 3.33 15.96 8.43
CA SER A 42 2.59 16.29 9.66
C SER A 42 1.57 15.23 10.09
N VAL A 43 1.22 14.27 9.22
CA VAL A 43 0.20 13.24 9.49
C VAL A 43 0.75 11.83 9.56
N TYR A 44 1.91 11.51 8.96
CA TYR A 44 2.50 10.17 9.08
C TYR A 44 4.03 10.23 9.22
N SER A 45 4.60 9.18 9.80
CA SER A 45 6.04 8.95 9.86
C SER A 45 6.37 7.49 9.64
N ILE A 46 7.46 7.24 8.92
CA ILE A 46 8.03 5.91 8.68
C ILE A 46 9.47 5.94 9.14
N ARG A 47 9.85 5.04 10.05
CA ARG A 47 11.21 4.90 10.56
C ARG A 47 11.71 3.48 10.36
N PHE A 48 12.76 3.32 9.55
CA PHE A 48 13.42 2.04 9.37
C PHE A 48 14.40 1.74 10.51
N ASP A 49 14.63 0.45 10.79
CA ASP A 49 15.70 0.05 11.71
C ASP A 49 17.11 0.29 11.11
N SER A 50 17.24 0.16 9.79
CA SER A 50 18.49 0.35 9.06
C SER A 50 18.21 0.77 7.61
N LYS A 51 19.10 1.58 7.05
CA LYS A 51 19.12 1.92 5.62
C LYS A 51 20.06 1.02 4.83
N GLN A 52 21.09 0.49 5.48
CA GLN A 52 22.14 -0.34 4.91
C GLN A 52 21.71 -1.81 4.84
N GLU A 53 21.05 -2.30 5.88
CA GLU A 53 20.53 -3.66 5.93
C GLU A 53 19.11 -3.70 5.34
N GLN A 54 18.98 -4.21 4.12
CA GLN A 54 17.68 -4.32 3.43
C GLN A 54 17.33 -5.79 3.13
N PRO A 55 17.20 -6.65 4.16
CA PRO A 55 16.93 -8.07 3.95
C PRO A 55 15.62 -8.31 3.20
N LEU A 56 15.48 -9.48 2.58
CA LEU A 56 14.24 -9.83 1.89
C LEU A 56 13.07 -10.01 2.87
N TYR A 57 13.32 -10.65 4.00
CA TYR A 57 12.33 -10.87 5.06
C TYR A 57 12.77 -10.19 6.35
N GLY A 58 11.79 -9.77 7.16
CA GLY A 58 12.06 -9.13 8.44
C GLY A 58 12.63 -7.71 8.32
N HIS A 59 12.63 -7.11 7.12
CA HIS A 59 13.03 -5.73 6.93
C HIS A 59 11.98 -4.80 7.54
N ARG A 60 12.19 -4.46 8.80
CA ARG A 60 11.21 -3.79 9.65
C ARG A 60 11.30 -2.27 9.49
N TYR A 61 10.13 -1.64 9.49
CA TYR A 61 9.98 -0.22 9.74
C TYR A 61 8.85 -0.01 10.74
N TRP A 62 8.84 1.15 11.36
CA TRP A 62 7.80 1.60 12.26
C TRP A 62 6.91 2.59 11.52
N PHE A 63 5.60 2.37 11.56
CA PHE A 63 4.60 3.21 10.92
C PHE A 63 3.77 3.96 11.96
N TYR A 64 3.73 5.27 11.82
CA TYR A 64 2.86 6.18 12.56
C TYR A 64 1.92 6.89 11.60
N LEU A 65 0.63 6.94 11.94
CA LEU A 65 -0.39 7.71 11.23
C LEU A 65 -1.30 8.39 12.23
N LYS A 66 -1.28 9.72 12.24
CA LYS A 66 -2.04 10.55 13.16
C LYS A 66 -3.51 10.11 13.20
N ASP A 67 -4.03 9.95 14.42
CA ASP A 67 -5.41 9.57 14.73
C ASP A 67 -5.85 8.16 14.27
N ALA A 68 -4.95 7.36 13.67
CA ALA A 68 -5.28 6.03 13.15
C ALA A 68 -4.32 4.91 13.59
N VAL A 69 -3.01 5.19 13.65
CA VAL A 69 -1.95 4.23 14.01
C VAL A 69 -0.92 4.94 14.87
N GLU A 70 -0.60 4.37 16.03
CA GLU A 70 0.43 4.91 16.93
C GLU A 70 1.83 4.62 16.40
N ASP A 71 2.57 3.63 16.92
CA ASP A 71 3.89 3.29 16.41
C ASP A 71 3.95 1.76 16.25
N VAL A 72 3.48 1.25 15.12
CA VAL A 72 3.32 -0.19 14.89
C VAL A 72 4.45 -0.71 14.00
N PRO A 73 5.11 -1.82 14.37
CA PRO A 73 6.11 -2.44 13.51
C PRO A 73 5.46 -3.12 12.31
N GLU A 74 5.90 -2.74 11.13
CA GLU A 74 5.54 -3.33 9.84
C GLU A 74 6.80 -3.83 9.12
N TYR A 75 6.60 -4.56 8.01
CA TYR A 75 7.69 -5.19 7.27
C TYR A 75 7.55 -4.92 5.78
N VAL A 76 8.67 -4.63 5.12
CA VAL A 76 8.69 -4.40 3.67
C VAL A 76 8.26 -5.67 2.95
N VAL A 77 7.24 -5.53 2.10
CA VAL A 77 6.79 -6.57 1.17
C VAL A 77 7.23 -6.17 -0.23
N ARG A 78 8.34 -6.75 -0.70
CA ARG A 78 8.81 -6.54 -2.07
C ARG A 78 7.87 -7.24 -3.04
N TRP A 79 7.41 -6.50 -4.06
CA TRP A 79 6.33 -6.97 -4.92
C TRP A 79 6.73 -8.22 -5.70
N GLU A 80 7.92 -8.24 -6.30
CA GLU A 80 8.39 -9.32 -7.17
C GLU A 80 8.44 -10.65 -6.42
N GLU A 81 8.95 -10.64 -5.18
CA GLU A 81 9.00 -11.83 -4.34
C GLU A 81 7.64 -12.21 -3.79
N PHE A 82 6.78 -11.24 -3.47
CA PHE A 82 5.40 -11.51 -3.07
C PHE A 82 4.59 -12.15 -4.19
N GLU A 83 4.77 -11.71 -5.43
CA GLU A 83 4.18 -12.29 -6.62
C GLU A 83 4.69 -13.72 -6.86
N ALA A 84 6.01 -13.92 -6.82
CA ALA A 84 6.63 -15.21 -7.01
C ALA A 84 6.15 -16.24 -5.97
N ILE A 85 6.15 -15.89 -4.69
CA ILE A 85 5.66 -16.80 -3.64
C ILE A 85 4.15 -17.04 -3.78
N SER A 86 3.35 -16.04 -4.16
CA SER A 86 1.91 -16.21 -4.37
C SER A 86 1.62 -17.22 -5.48
N PHE A 87 2.40 -17.18 -6.55
CA PHE A 87 2.30 -18.13 -7.65
C PHE A 87 2.55 -19.58 -7.22
N GLU A 88 3.50 -19.83 -6.31
CA GLU A 88 3.74 -21.17 -5.73
C GLU A 88 2.53 -21.71 -4.95
N TYR A 89 1.70 -20.82 -4.39
CA TYR A 89 0.42 -21.17 -3.74
C TYR A 89 -0.76 -21.24 -4.72
N GLY A 90 -0.50 -21.19 -6.03
CA GLY A 90 -1.51 -21.21 -7.09
C GLY A 90 -2.34 -19.93 -7.13
N LEU A 91 -1.76 -18.79 -6.75
CA LEU A 91 -2.40 -17.48 -6.85
C LEU A 91 -1.68 -16.68 -7.95
N LYS A 92 -2.39 -16.41 -9.05
CA LYS A 92 -1.84 -15.67 -10.19
C LYS A 92 -2.26 -14.19 -10.09
N PRO A 93 -1.33 -13.22 -10.19
CA PRO A 93 -1.69 -11.81 -10.15
C PRO A 93 -2.55 -11.46 -11.37
N ILE A 94 -3.60 -10.71 -11.12
CA ILE A 94 -4.49 -10.18 -12.16
C ILE A 94 -4.61 -8.65 -12.08
N TYR A 95 -4.16 -8.05 -10.97
CA TYR A 95 -4.23 -6.61 -10.75
C TYR A 95 -3.14 -6.14 -9.79
N ARG A 96 -2.52 -5.00 -10.12
CA ARG A 96 -1.67 -4.18 -9.25
C ARG A 96 -1.82 -2.72 -9.69
N SER A 97 -2.11 -1.82 -8.77
CA SER A 97 -2.14 -0.39 -9.06
C SER A 97 -1.81 0.43 -7.81
N GLU A 98 -1.14 1.56 -7.99
CA GLU A 98 -0.95 2.52 -6.91
C GLU A 98 -2.26 3.24 -6.61
N PHE A 99 -2.47 3.63 -5.35
CA PHE A 99 -3.72 4.28 -4.94
C PHE A 99 -4.01 5.57 -5.71
N HIS A 100 -2.98 6.33 -6.07
CA HIS A 100 -3.16 7.56 -6.83
C HIS A 100 -3.69 7.29 -8.25
N ASP A 101 -3.25 6.19 -8.89
CA ASP A 101 -3.73 5.76 -10.20
C ASP A 101 -5.16 5.24 -10.13
N ILE A 102 -5.50 4.49 -9.07
CA ILE A 102 -6.86 4.02 -8.80
C ILE A 102 -7.79 5.21 -8.65
N PHE A 103 -7.41 6.18 -7.81
CA PHE A 103 -8.24 7.37 -7.62
C PHE A 103 -8.37 8.17 -8.92
N ALA A 104 -7.29 8.37 -9.67
CA ALA A 104 -7.32 9.12 -10.92
C ALA A 104 -8.24 8.48 -11.98
N SER A 105 -8.23 7.15 -12.07
CA SER A 105 -9.05 6.38 -13.01
C SER A 105 -10.52 6.30 -12.58
N GLU A 106 -10.78 6.00 -11.30
CA GLU A 106 -12.13 5.70 -10.81
C GLU A 106 -12.93 6.94 -10.37
N ARG A 107 -12.29 8.07 -10.05
CA ARG A 107 -13.01 9.24 -9.50
C ARG A 107 -14.06 9.85 -10.45
N ARG A 108 -13.95 9.58 -11.75
CA ARG A 108 -14.89 10.06 -12.79
C ARG A 108 -15.87 8.97 -13.23
N ASP A 109 -15.76 7.78 -12.67
CA ASP A 109 -16.70 6.70 -12.93
C ASP A 109 -18.11 7.08 -12.43
N SER A 110 -19.12 6.67 -13.19
CA SER A 110 -20.52 7.03 -12.92
C SER A 110 -21.07 6.40 -11.64
N GLU A 111 -20.48 5.29 -11.19
CA GLU A 111 -20.85 4.59 -9.96
C GLU A 111 -19.92 4.99 -8.80
N PHE A 112 -18.60 5.02 -9.02
CA PHE A 112 -17.65 5.26 -7.93
C PHE A 112 -17.49 6.74 -7.56
N GLY A 113 -17.60 7.66 -8.53
CA GLY A 113 -17.53 9.11 -8.27
C GLY A 113 -18.57 9.58 -7.24
N PRO A 114 -19.87 9.24 -7.39
CA PRO A 114 -20.89 9.55 -6.39
C PRO A 114 -20.64 8.92 -5.01
N LEU A 115 -20.07 7.71 -4.97
CA LEU A 115 -19.71 7.06 -3.71
C LEU A 115 -18.58 7.80 -2.99
N LEU A 116 -17.56 8.29 -3.72
CA LEU A 116 -16.50 9.12 -3.12
C LEU A 116 -17.05 10.41 -2.49
N GLN A 117 -18.06 11.03 -3.10
CA GLN A 117 -18.75 12.18 -2.51
C GLN A 117 -19.55 11.80 -1.26
N THR A 118 -20.26 10.67 -1.32
CA THR A 118 -21.06 10.16 -0.18
C THR A 118 -20.17 9.84 1.01
N MET A 119 -18.98 9.29 0.76
CA MET A 119 -17.96 8.98 1.77
C MET A 119 -17.12 10.19 2.18
N LYS A 120 -17.37 11.38 1.60
CA LYS A 120 -16.64 12.63 1.88
C LYS A 120 -15.14 12.55 1.61
N VAL A 121 -14.75 11.80 0.57
CA VAL A 121 -13.37 11.78 0.06
C VAL A 121 -13.16 12.96 -0.90
N VAL A 122 -14.19 13.31 -1.65
CA VAL A 122 -14.22 14.47 -2.55
C VAL A 122 -15.46 15.31 -2.28
N ASN A 123 -15.36 16.63 -2.50
CA ASN A 123 -16.47 17.55 -2.36
C ASN A 123 -17.41 17.50 -3.58
N SER A 124 -18.49 18.29 -3.56
CA SER A 124 -19.46 18.37 -4.67
C SER A 124 -18.89 18.89 -5.99
N ARG A 125 -17.68 19.48 -5.98
CA ARG A 125 -16.94 19.91 -7.18
C ARG A 125 -15.98 18.83 -7.69
N GLY A 126 -15.88 17.69 -7.00
CA GLY A 126 -14.95 16.60 -7.32
C GLY A 126 -13.50 16.89 -6.92
N GLU A 127 -13.28 17.87 -6.04
CA GLU A 127 -11.97 18.18 -5.44
C GLU A 127 -11.80 17.33 -4.17
N THR A 128 -10.58 16.86 -3.90
CA THR A 128 -10.33 16.09 -2.66
C THR A 128 -10.48 17.00 -1.43
N GLU A 129 -11.11 16.48 -0.37
CA GLU A 129 -11.15 17.15 0.94
C GLU A 129 -9.88 16.86 1.76
N MET A 130 -9.00 16.00 1.27
CA MET A 130 -7.74 15.64 1.93
C MET A 130 -6.70 16.74 1.74
N THR A 131 -5.93 17.01 2.80
CA THR A 131 -4.73 17.85 2.68
C THR A 131 -3.66 17.14 1.85
N ASP A 132 -2.71 17.89 1.31
CA ASP A 132 -1.55 17.32 0.59
C ASP A 132 -0.80 16.27 1.45
N ASP A 133 -0.73 16.51 2.75
CA ASP A 133 -0.07 15.61 3.69
C ASP A 133 -0.84 14.28 3.86
N GLN A 134 -2.16 14.34 3.98
CA GLN A 134 -3.03 13.15 4.02
C GLN A 134 -2.98 12.40 2.69
N TRP A 135 -2.94 13.13 1.57
CA TRP A 135 -2.82 12.56 0.23
C TRP A 135 -1.51 11.77 0.08
N GLN A 136 -0.39 12.34 0.53
CA GLN A 136 0.90 11.64 0.53
C GLN A 136 0.89 10.38 1.39
N ALA A 137 0.17 10.38 2.52
CA ALA A 137 0.05 9.20 3.39
C ALA A 137 -0.75 8.08 2.71
N ALA A 138 -1.88 8.39 2.09
CA ALA A 138 -2.70 7.40 1.39
C ALA A 138 -1.98 6.79 0.18
N ASN A 139 -1.17 7.59 -0.52
CA ASN A 139 -0.43 7.14 -1.71
C ASN A 139 0.83 6.32 -1.41
N ILE A 140 1.07 5.95 -0.15
CA ILE A 140 2.09 4.95 0.18
C ILE A 140 1.67 3.56 -0.30
N TYR A 141 0.37 3.33 -0.50
CA TYR A 141 -0.17 2.00 -0.72
C TYR A 141 -0.38 1.68 -2.20
N ILE A 142 -0.24 0.39 -2.51
CA ILE A 142 -0.77 -0.24 -3.71
C ILE A 142 -1.96 -1.12 -3.35
N ALA A 143 -2.89 -1.29 -4.29
CA ALA A 143 -3.87 -2.36 -4.26
C ALA A 143 -3.43 -3.48 -5.21
N PHE A 144 -3.79 -4.71 -4.88
CA PHE A 144 -3.56 -5.88 -5.72
C PHE A 144 -4.76 -6.82 -5.73
N ALA A 145 -4.82 -7.67 -6.75
CA ALA A 145 -5.66 -8.86 -6.76
C ALA A 145 -4.94 -10.03 -7.43
N PHE A 146 -5.12 -11.21 -6.84
CA PHE A 146 -4.71 -12.51 -7.39
C PHE A 146 -5.94 -13.39 -7.60
N GLU A 147 -5.93 -14.18 -8.66
CA GLU A 147 -6.92 -15.23 -8.92
C GLU A 147 -6.33 -16.59 -8.54
N LYS A 148 -7.12 -17.41 -7.83
CA LYS A 148 -6.77 -18.79 -7.52
C LYS A 148 -6.89 -19.66 -8.78
N LEU A 149 -5.78 -20.29 -9.16
CA LEU A 149 -5.72 -21.29 -10.23
C LEU A 149 -6.53 -22.54 -9.89
#